data_AF-A0A519D523-F1
#
_entry.id   AF-A0A519D523-F1
#
_cell.length_a   1.000
_cell.length_b   1.000
_cell.length_c   1.000
_cell.angle_alpha   90.00
_cell.angle_beta   90.00
_cell.angle_gamma   90.00
#
_symmetry.space_group_name_H-M   'P 1'
#
loop_
_entity.id
_entity.type
_entity.pdbx_description
1 polymer ?
#
loop_
_entity_poly.entity_id
_entity_poly.type
_entity_poly.pdbx_seq_one_letter_code
_entity_poly.pdbx_strand_id
1 'polypeptide(L)'
;MRVLAKQKSNILILDFIPDADDRLVPTEKYSMAKRRCEFHLPNGFSLEELHADHLGLVCIMLCFPFVGSNLLLPKPISEKFYQSTKVVSRFNIGPVDESIEPYIATLDSRPSLAFSGGVDSVAALSIMPEDTVCVFLDRPIRKGSLYDKDAPIEICKNFMSLGREVYMIHSDLEYLRSPIGFPVDVANSAPAVLLSELLSFKSIAFGTISESAYGLGHKKYRDYPNGNHYRTWGSMFKGAGIPLNLTVAGLSEVATSKIIIDAGLSNLSQSCIRGKIGEPCRNCWKCFRKILLDTVLRGNKITDKVLDEMFTIKEAIHHLKEFPIKHENVLTYITSKYNGDHFLMNLLKKRVRGDKLQLSWLECWNSESAMILHPSSKEHVIQSILEIVDEMDEKTRLLMRNWDMTEMLESPEYIKLKDQLIEHLS
;
A
#
# COMPACT_ATOMS: atom_id res chain seq x y z
N MET A 1 -13.47 23.41 -5.16
CA MET A 1 -12.30 23.16 -6.02
C MET A 1 -12.71 22.88 -7.47
N ARG A 2 -12.07 23.57 -8.42
CA ARG A 2 -12.18 23.28 -9.86
C ARG A 2 -10.90 22.62 -10.37
N VAL A 3 -11.02 21.58 -11.19
CA VAL A 3 -9.88 20.90 -11.83
C VAL A 3 -9.92 21.16 -13.33
N LEU A 4 -8.79 21.57 -13.90
CA LEU A 4 -8.60 21.70 -15.35
C LEU A 4 -7.64 20.61 -15.82
N ALA A 5 -7.97 19.95 -16.92
CA ALA A 5 -7.09 18.99 -17.59
C ALA A 5 -6.62 19.55 -18.93
N LYS A 6 -5.34 19.38 -19.23
CA LYS A 6 -4.73 19.76 -20.51
C LYS A 6 -3.78 18.66 -20.96
N GLN A 7 -3.64 18.50 -22.27
CA GLN A 7 -2.65 17.61 -22.85
C GLN A 7 -1.60 18.40 -23.60
N LYS A 8 -0.33 18.01 -23.46
CA LYS A 8 0.78 18.45 -24.30
C LYS A 8 1.59 17.23 -24.72
N SER A 9 1.50 16.84 -26.00
CA SER A 9 2.03 15.56 -26.45
C SER A 9 1.43 14.41 -25.62
N ASN A 10 2.23 13.51 -25.08
CA ASN A 10 1.82 12.42 -24.19
C ASN A 10 1.75 12.81 -22.70
N ILE A 11 1.81 14.11 -22.37
CA ILE A 11 1.76 14.59 -20.98
C ILE A 11 0.36 15.10 -20.66
N LEU A 12 -0.29 14.47 -19.68
CA LEU A 12 -1.52 14.97 -19.05
C LEU A 12 -1.14 15.90 -17.89
N ILE A 13 -1.66 17.12 -17.92
CA ILE A 13 -1.44 18.15 -16.90
C ILE A 13 -2.78 18.41 -16.20
N LEU A 14 -2.78 18.30 -14.87
CA LEU A 14 -3.94 18.63 -14.03
C LEU A 14 -3.63 19.88 -13.20
N ASP A 15 -4.43 20.92 -13.38
CA ASP A 15 -4.41 22.15 -12.59
C ASP A 15 -5.59 22.16 -11.60
N PHE A 16 -5.31 22.31 -10.31
CA PHE A 16 -6.29 22.38 -9.24
C PHE A 16 -6.45 23.83 -8.78
N ILE A 17 -7.63 24.40 -8.99
CA ILE A 17 -7.98 25.78 -8.67
C ILE A 17 -8.88 25.75 -7.43
N PRO A 18 -8.35 26.14 -6.25
CA PRO A 18 -9.16 26.18 -5.04
C PRO A 18 -10.20 27.29 -5.08
N ASP A 19 -11.37 27.00 -4.57
CA ASP A 19 -12.41 27.96 -4.22
C ASP A 19 -12.21 28.44 -2.76
N ALA A 20 -12.96 29.46 -2.35
CA ALA A 20 -12.79 30.10 -1.05
C ALA A 20 -13.03 29.18 0.16
N ASP A 21 -13.86 28.15 0.00
CA ASP A 21 -14.25 27.20 1.04
C ASP A 21 -13.42 25.89 1.04
N ASP A 22 -12.47 25.74 0.11
CA ASP A 22 -11.59 24.57 0.05
C ASP A 22 -10.61 24.52 1.23
N ARG A 23 -10.32 23.31 1.69
CA ARG A 23 -9.51 23.02 2.87
C ARG A 23 -8.07 22.77 2.49
N LEU A 24 -7.34 23.83 2.12
CA LEU A 24 -5.92 23.69 1.75
C LEU A 24 -5.03 23.24 2.91
N VAL A 25 -5.46 23.43 4.15
CA VAL A 25 -4.81 22.89 5.35
C VAL A 25 -5.85 22.09 6.12
N PRO A 26 -6.18 20.86 5.69
CA PRO A 26 -7.26 20.08 6.29
C PRO A 26 -6.92 19.63 7.71
N THR A 27 -5.63 19.49 8.05
CA THR A 27 -5.14 19.18 9.39
C THR A 27 -3.79 19.87 9.63
N GLU A 28 -3.33 19.93 10.88
CA GLU A 28 -1.96 20.37 11.22
C GLU A 28 -0.85 19.47 10.63
N LYS A 29 -1.18 18.22 10.28
CA LYS A 29 -0.20 17.21 9.83
C LYS A 29 0.13 17.30 8.35
N TYR A 30 -0.77 17.89 7.55
CA TYR A 30 -0.55 18.03 6.12
C TYR A 30 -1.44 19.11 5.47
N SER A 31 -0.96 19.65 4.36
CA SER A 31 -1.61 20.68 3.55
C SER A 31 -1.44 20.40 2.04
N MET A 32 -2.18 21.13 1.21
CA MET A 32 -1.98 21.17 -0.23
C MET A 32 -0.77 22.06 -0.53
N ALA A 33 0.23 21.50 -1.22
CA ALA A 33 1.49 22.18 -1.51
C ALA A 33 1.48 22.78 -2.92
N LYS A 34 1.56 21.93 -3.94
CA LYS A 34 1.33 22.34 -5.33
C LYS A 34 -0.14 22.27 -5.70
N ARG A 35 -0.47 23.00 -6.76
CA ARG A 35 -1.77 23.02 -7.42
C ARG A 35 -1.72 22.48 -8.84
N ARG A 36 -0.62 21.85 -9.21
CA ARG A 36 -0.40 21.23 -10.51
C ARG A 36 0.32 19.92 -10.31
N CYS A 37 -0.09 18.90 -11.05
CA CYS A 37 0.71 17.71 -11.28
C CYS A 37 0.64 17.26 -12.74
N GLU A 38 1.61 16.45 -13.15
CA GLU A 38 1.75 15.96 -14.51
C GLU A 38 1.84 14.42 -14.52
N PHE A 39 1.34 13.79 -15.59
CA PHE A 39 1.47 12.37 -15.88
C PHE A 39 2.03 12.19 -17.28
N HIS A 40 3.15 11.48 -17.42
CA HIS A 40 3.75 11.19 -18.73
C HIS A 40 3.28 9.81 -19.18
N LEU A 41 2.25 9.80 -20.02
CA LEU A 41 1.54 8.60 -20.43
C LEU A 41 2.19 8.00 -21.70
N PRO A 42 1.89 6.74 -22.06
CA PRO A 42 2.39 6.13 -23.28
C PRO A 42 2.02 6.91 -24.54
N ASN A 43 2.80 6.73 -25.60
CA ASN A 43 2.46 7.28 -26.91
C ASN A 43 1.11 6.73 -27.37
N GLY A 44 0.31 7.57 -28.04
CA GLY A 44 -1.06 7.23 -28.43
C GLY A 44 -2.11 7.58 -27.38
N PHE A 45 -1.73 8.03 -26.18
CA PHE A 45 -2.68 8.60 -25.23
C PHE A 45 -3.33 9.87 -25.78
N SER A 46 -4.65 9.96 -25.66
CA SER A 46 -5.45 11.17 -25.93
C SER A 46 -6.31 11.52 -24.73
N LEU A 47 -6.26 12.78 -24.28
CA LEU A 47 -7.15 13.32 -23.27
C LEU A 47 -8.59 13.33 -23.77
N GLU A 48 -8.83 13.47 -25.08
CA GLU A 48 -10.19 13.43 -25.63
C GLU A 48 -10.78 12.03 -25.49
N GLU A 49 -9.98 11.00 -25.75
CA GLU A 49 -10.38 9.59 -25.67
C GLU A 49 -10.41 9.05 -24.23
N LEU A 50 -9.67 9.65 -23.28
CA LEU A 50 -9.66 9.20 -21.89
C LEU A 50 -11.08 9.21 -21.29
N HIS A 51 -11.56 8.03 -20.85
CA HIS A 51 -12.82 7.87 -20.15
C HIS A 51 -12.99 8.90 -19.01
N ALA A 52 -14.14 9.57 -18.99
CA ALA A 52 -14.39 10.64 -18.04
C ALA A 52 -14.41 10.16 -16.58
N ASP A 53 -14.96 8.98 -16.30
CA ASP A 53 -14.98 8.40 -14.94
C ASP A 53 -13.58 8.09 -14.41
N HIS A 54 -12.66 7.62 -15.27
CA HIS A 54 -11.28 7.37 -14.89
C HIS A 54 -10.56 8.69 -14.54
N LEU A 55 -10.73 9.72 -15.38
CA LEU A 55 -10.20 11.05 -15.11
C LEU A 55 -10.81 11.64 -13.82
N GLY A 56 -12.12 11.47 -13.63
CA GLY A 56 -12.86 11.89 -12.45
C GLY A 56 -12.34 11.24 -11.17
N LEU A 57 -12.17 9.92 -11.18
CA LEU A 57 -11.59 9.15 -10.07
C LEU A 57 -10.19 9.64 -9.72
N VAL A 58 -9.33 9.87 -10.71
CA VAL A 58 -7.98 10.42 -10.51
C VAL A 58 -8.04 11.80 -9.87
N CYS A 59 -8.87 12.71 -10.40
CA CYS A 59 -9.03 14.04 -9.82
C CYS A 59 -9.47 13.95 -8.35
N ILE A 60 -10.46 13.11 -8.05
CA ILE A 60 -10.95 12.86 -6.69
C ILE A 60 -9.80 12.38 -5.80
N MET A 61 -9.05 11.34 -6.18
CA MET A 61 -7.92 10.84 -5.39
C MET A 61 -6.88 11.93 -5.08
N LEU A 62 -6.57 12.78 -6.06
CA LEU A 62 -5.49 13.76 -5.95
C LEU A 62 -5.87 14.99 -5.12
N CYS A 63 -7.15 15.33 -5.01
CA CYS A 63 -7.60 16.48 -4.24
C CYS A 63 -8.52 16.16 -3.08
N PHE A 64 -8.90 14.90 -2.86
CA PHE A 64 -9.89 14.47 -1.88
C PHE A 64 -9.82 15.24 -0.57
N PRO A 65 -8.70 15.24 0.19
CA PRO A 65 -8.67 15.89 1.51
C PRO A 65 -8.88 17.41 1.44
N PHE A 66 -8.56 18.04 0.31
CA PHE A 66 -8.51 19.49 0.15
C PHE A 66 -9.83 20.10 -0.32
N VAL A 67 -10.79 19.30 -0.80
CA VAL A 67 -12.08 19.80 -1.26
C VAL A 67 -12.92 20.34 -0.09
N GLY A 68 -13.49 21.51 -0.30
CA GLY A 68 -14.52 22.17 0.51
C GLY A 68 -15.89 21.55 0.25
N SER A 69 -16.81 22.31 -0.35
CA SER A 69 -18.20 21.89 -0.61
C SER A 69 -18.43 21.29 -1.99
N ASN A 70 -17.63 21.65 -3.01
CA ASN A 70 -17.85 21.24 -4.39
C ASN A 70 -16.54 20.88 -5.09
N LEU A 71 -16.55 19.81 -5.88
CA LEU A 71 -15.50 19.44 -6.81
C LEU A 71 -16.04 19.51 -8.25
N LEU A 72 -15.51 20.44 -9.04
CA LEU A 72 -15.80 20.56 -10.47
C LEU A 72 -14.70 19.88 -11.28
N LEU A 73 -15.04 18.75 -11.89
CA LEU A 73 -14.20 17.91 -12.72
C LEU A 73 -14.01 18.50 -14.13
N PRO A 74 -12.91 18.13 -14.82
CA PRO A 74 -12.59 18.67 -16.14
C PRO A 74 -13.46 18.11 -17.29
N LYS A 75 -14.09 16.96 -17.07
CA LYS A 75 -15.08 16.33 -17.95
C LYS A 75 -16.33 15.96 -17.14
N PRO A 76 -17.53 15.99 -17.74
CA PRO A 76 -18.69 15.39 -17.10
C PRO A 76 -18.50 13.89 -16.92
N ILE A 77 -18.92 13.34 -15.78
CA ILE A 77 -18.84 11.89 -15.49
C ILE A 77 -20.16 11.20 -15.77
N SER A 78 -20.13 9.87 -15.92
CA SER A 78 -21.33 9.05 -16.07
C SER A 78 -22.19 9.09 -14.82
N GLU A 79 -23.50 8.88 -14.99
CA GLU A 79 -24.45 8.79 -13.88
C GLU A 79 -24.08 7.63 -12.93
N LYS A 80 -23.65 6.48 -13.48
CA LYS A 80 -23.23 5.32 -12.68
C LYS A 80 -22.06 5.66 -11.76
N PHE A 81 -21.02 6.33 -12.27
CA PHE A 81 -19.90 6.73 -11.44
C PHE A 81 -20.31 7.81 -10.44
N TYR A 82 -21.09 8.81 -10.84
CA TYR A 82 -21.61 9.83 -9.93
C TYR A 82 -22.36 9.21 -8.74
N GLN A 83 -23.25 8.25 -8.96
CA GLN A 83 -23.94 7.53 -7.88
C GLN A 83 -22.98 6.84 -6.93
N SER A 84 -21.88 6.27 -7.43
CA SER A 84 -20.85 5.66 -6.59
C SER A 84 -20.13 6.67 -5.68
N THR A 85 -20.07 7.95 -6.08
CA THR A 85 -19.44 9.00 -5.27
C THR A 85 -20.31 9.45 -4.10
N LYS A 86 -21.62 9.12 -4.08
CA LYS A 86 -22.55 9.50 -3.01
C LYS A 86 -22.22 8.90 -1.63
N VAL A 87 -21.33 7.92 -1.58
CA VAL A 87 -20.73 7.45 -0.32
C VAL A 87 -19.92 8.54 0.39
N VAL A 88 -19.53 9.59 -0.32
CA VAL A 88 -18.86 10.79 0.19
C VAL A 88 -19.90 11.89 0.40
N SER A 89 -20.23 12.18 1.67
CA SER A 89 -21.20 13.24 2.01
C SER A 89 -20.58 14.63 2.16
N ARG A 90 -19.23 14.72 2.16
CA ARG A 90 -18.52 15.97 2.49
C ARG A 90 -18.63 17.03 1.39
N PHE A 91 -18.70 16.62 0.12
CA PHE A 91 -18.72 17.53 -1.02
C PHE A 91 -19.50 16.94 -2.19
N ASN A 92 -20.05 17.81 -3.03
CA ASN A 92 -20.68 17.42 -4.29
C ASN A 92 -19.63 17.28 -5.39
N ILE A 93 -19.87 16.39 -6.34
CA ILE A 93 -18.99 16.12 -7.49
C ILE A 93 -19.81 16.32 -8.76
N GLY A 94 -19.23 17.02 -9.73
CA GLY A 94 -19.82 17.19 -11.07
C GLY A 94 -18.77 17.75 -12.04
N PRO A 95 -19.16 18.05 -13.30
CA PRO A 95 -20.49 17.87 -13.85
C PRO A 95 -20.83 16.40 -14.10
N VAL A 96 -22.10 16.10 -14.35
CA VAL A 96 -22.61 14.75 -14.68
C VAL A 96 -23.31 14.84 -16.03
N ASP A 97 -23.13 13.83 -16.87
CA ASP A 97 -23.82 13.70 -18.16
C ASP A 97 -24.34 12.27 -18.30
N GLU A 98 -25.66 12.13 -18.35
CA GLU A 98 -26.36 10.84 -18.46
C GLU A 98 -26.09 10.14 -19.79
N SER A 99 -25.60 10.84 -20.81
CA SER A 99 -25.24 10.26 -22.11
C SER A 99 -23.88 9.57 -22.13
N ILE A 100 -23.06 9.75 -21.08
CA ILE A 100 -21.77 9.07 -20.97
C ILE A 100 -22.02 7.63 -20.54
N GLU A 101 -21.74 6.71 -21.46
CA GLU A 101 -21.73 5.29 -21.17
C GLU A 101 -20.65 4.96 -20.14
N PRO A 102 -20.98 4.25 -19.05
CA PRO A 102 -19.98 3.85 -18.07
C PRO A 102 -18.99 2.84 -18.66
N TYR A 103 -17.75 2.89 -18.20
CA TYR A 103 -16.76 1.88 -18.56
C TYR A 103 -17.19 0.49 -18.06
N ILE A 104 -17.16 -0.48 -18.98
CA ILE A 104 -17.45 -1.90 -18.72
C ILE A 104 -16.27 -2.70 -19.24
N ALA A 105 -15.56 -3.35 -18.34
CA ALA A 105 -14.51 -4.29 -18.69
C ALA A 105 -15.07 -5.47 -19.51
N THR A 106 -14.36 -5.84 -20.56
CA THR A 106 -14.67 -7.00 -21.41
C THR A 106 -14.16 -8.30 -20.80
N LEU A 107 -14.52 -9.44 -21.38
CA LEU A 107 -13.98 -10.75 -20.98
C LEU A 107 -12.44 -10.78 -21.12
N ASP A 108 -11.93 -10.20 -22.21
CA ASP A 108 -10.51 -10.12 -22.57
C ASP A 108 -9.75 -9.02 -21.81
N SER A 109 -10.44 -8.23 -21.00
CA SER A 109 -9.77 -7.26 -20.13
C SER A 109 -8.81 -7.99 -19.20
N ARG A 110 -7.91 -7.28 -18.52
CA ARG A 110 -6.87 -7.88 -17.66
C ARG A 110 -6.82 -7.21 -16.29
N PRO A 111 -6.42 -7.92 -15.22
CA PRO A 111 -6.14 -7.24 -13.96
C PRO A 111 -4.89 -6.35 -14.12
N SER A 112 -4.86 -5.21 -13.43
CA SER A 112 -3.64 -4.44 -13.26
C SER A 112 -3.20 -4.41 -11.80
N LEU A 113 -1.93 -4.11 -11.56
CA LEU A 113 -1.35 -3.97 -10.23
C LEU A 113 -0.68 -2.60 -10.11
N ALA A 114 -1.08 -1.82 -9.10
CA ALA A 114 -0.34 -0.64 -8.67
C ALA A 114 0.99 -1.08 -8.04
N PHE A 115 2.00 -1.24 -8.90
CA PHE A 115 3.24 -1.95 -8.60
C PHE A 115 4.28 -1.00 -7.99
N SER A 116 5.06 -1.49 -7.02
CA SER A 116 6.08 -0.67 -6.33
C SER A 116 7.48 -1.28 -6.35
N GLY A 117 7.63 -2.55 -6.73
CA GLY A 117 8.86 -3.32 -6.55
C GLY A 117 9.16 -3.73 -5.09
N GLY A 118 8.33 -3.32 -4.13
CA GLY A 118 8.42 -3.79 -2.76
C GLY A 118 7.92 -5.23 -2.61
N VAL A 119 8.41 -5.94 -1.58
CA VAL A 119 8.06 -7.32 -1.22
C VAL A 119 6.56 -7.60 -1.36
N ASP A 120 5.70 -6.76 -0.78
CA ASP A 120 4.25 -7.01 -0.75
C ASP A 120 3.61 -6.88 -2.15
N SER A 121 4.06 -5.93 -2.98
CA SER A 121 3.59 -5.82 -4.36
C SER A 121 4.15 -6.92 -5.27
N VAL A 122 5.35 -7.42 -5.01
CA VAL A 122 5.90 -8.55 -5.76
C VAL A 122 5.19 -9.85 -5.35
N ALA A 123 4.83 -10.00 -4.07
CA ALA A 123 4.05 -11.15 -3.58
C ALA A 123 2.65 -11.14 -4.19
N ALA A 124 2.03 -9.96 -4.32
CA ALA A 124 0.78 -9.80 -5.06
C ALA A 124 0.95 -10.24 -6.52
N LEU A 125 2.02 -9.82 -7.19
CA LEU A 125 2.27 -10.17 -8.60
C LEU A 125 2.49 -11.68 -8.83
N SER A 126 3.10 -12.38 -7.86
CA SER A 126 3.41 -13.80 -7.96
C SER A 126 2.20 -14.72 -7.80
N ILE A 127 1.13 -14.26 -7.13
CA ILE A 127 -0.12 -15.03 -6.95
C ILE A 127 -1.24 -14.57 -7.89
N MET A 128 -1.02 -13.49 -8.64
CA MET A 128 -1.96 -12.96 -9.62
C MET A 128 -1.79 -13.63 -10.99
N PRO A 129 -2.83 -13.61 -11.85
CA PRO A 129 -2.75 -14.14 -13.20
C PRO A 129 -1.53 -13.62 -13.99
N GLU A 130 -0.98 -14.46 -14.86
CA GLU A 130 0.23 -14.15 -15.63
C GLU A 130 0.06 -12.89 -16.51
N ASP A 131 -1.14 -12.68 -17.04
CA ASP A 131 -1.54 -11.54 -17.87
C ASP A 131 -1.74 -10.23 -17.09
N THR A 132 -1.46 -10.22 -15.78
CA THR A 132 -1.52 -9.02 -14.94
C THR A 132 -0.54 -7.96 -15.42
N VAL A 133 -1.04 -6.76 -15.68
CA VAL A 133 -0.24 -5.61 -16.08
C VAL A 133 0.24 -4.84 -14.86
N CYS A 134 1.55 -4.68 -14.70
CA CYS A 134 2.12 -3.83 -13.65
C CYS A 134 2.14 -2.38 -14.10
N VAL A 135 1.68 -1.47 -13.25
CA VAL A 135 1.83 -0.03 -13.46
C VAL A 135 2.58 0.57 -12.28
N PHE A 136 3.81 1.01 -12.55
CA PHE A 136 4.71 1.64 -11.59
C PHE A 136 4.62 3.16 -11.71
N LEU A 137 4.45 3.83 -10.57
CA LEU A 137 4.54 5.28 -10.46
C LEU A 137 6.02 5.70 -10.34
N ASP A 138 6.60 6.20 -11.43
CA ASP A 138 7.95 6.78 -11.44
C ASP A 138 7.93 8.20 -10.88
N ARG A 139 8.45 8.36 -9.67
CA ARG A 139 8.39 9.62 -8.92
C ARG A 139 9.64 10.46 -9.17
N PRO A 140 9.51 11.78 -9.42
CA PRO A 140 10.68 12.63 -9.58
C PRO A 140 11.47 12.76 -8.28
N ILE A 141 12.80 12.68 -8.40
CA ILE A 141 13.72 12.94 -7.30
C ILE A 141 14.01 14.45 -7.26
N ARG A 142 13.80 15.07 -6.09
CA ARG A 142 14.21 16.45 -5.82
C ARG A 142 15.32 16.49 -4.77
N LYS A 143 16.05 17.60 -4.76
CA LYS A 143 17.12 17.87 -3.78
C LYS A 143 16.59 17.67 -2.36
N GLY A 144 17.27 16.83 -1.57
CA GLY A 144 16.90 16.49 -0.19
C GLY A 144 15.89 15.34 -0.06
N SER A 145 15.46 14.71 -1.16
CA SER A 145 14.65 13.51 -1.10
C SER A 145 15.42 12.33 -0.49
N LEU A 146 14.78 11.60 0.42
CA LEU A 146 15.28 10.30 0.89
C LEU A 146 14.97 9.16 -0.09
N TYR A 147 14.13 9.40 -1.10
CA TYR A 147 13.77 8.41 -2.10
C TYR A 147 14.86 8.25 -3.15
N ASP A 148 15.32 7.01 -3.31
CA ASP A 148 16.16 6.56 -4.40
C ASP A 148 15.35 5.63 -5.31
N LYS A 149 15.36 5.93 -6.62
CA LYS A 149 14.58 5.21 -7.61
C LYS A 149 15.31 4.01 -8.22
N ASP A 150 16.60 3.83 -7.90
CA ASP A 150 17.45 2.78 -8.47
C ASP A 150 16.83 1.38 -8.32
N ALA A 151 16.61 0.94 -7.07
CA ALA A 151 16.04 -0.37 -6.80
C ALA A 151 14.68 -0.63 -7.50
N PRO A 152 13.65 0.23 -7.35
CA PRO A 152 12.38 -0.04 -8.00
C PRO A 152 12.43 0.02 -9.54
N ILE A 153 13.30 0.86 -10.13
CA ILE A 153 13.50 0.89 -11.59
C ILE A 153 14.14 -0.41 -12.08
N GLU A 154 15.22 -0.87 -11.45
CA GLU A 154 15.88 -2.12 -11.85
C GLU A 154 14.95 -3.32 -11.65
N ILE A 155 14.14 -3.34 -10.60
CA ILE A 155 13.11 -4.36 -10.40
C ILE A 155 12.07 -4.35 -11.54
N CYS A 156 11.59 -3.17 -11.95
CA CYS A 156 10.68 -3.08 -13.10
C CYS A 156 11.32 -3.63 -14.37
N LYS A 157 12.58 -3.28 -14.65
CA LYS A 157 13.32 -3.79 -15.82
C LYS A 157 13.53 -5.30 -15.77
N ASN A 158 13.82 -5.85 -14.60
CA ASN A 158 13.96 -7.31 -14.43
C ASN A 158 12.63 -8.03 -14.67
N PHE A 159 11.49 -7.47 -14.25
CA PHE A 159 10.20 -8.06 -14.61
C PHE A 159 9.89 -7.96 -16.11
N MET A 160 10.26 -6.84 -16.76
CA MET A 160 10.16 -6.73 -18.22
C MET A 160 11.03 -7.77 -18.95
N SER A 161 12.26 -8.03 -18.48
CA SER A 161 13.14 -9.04 -19.09
C SER A 161 12.66 -10.47 -18.87
N LEU A 162 11.87 -10.70 -17.81
CA LEU A 162 11.13 -11.94 -17.57
C LEU A 162 9.81 -12.03 -18.35
N GLY A 163 9.52 -11.09 -19.25
CA GLY A 163 8.34 -11.11 -20.10
C GLY A 163 7.06 -10.56 -19.45
N ARG A 164 7.13 -10.00 -18.24
CA ARG A 164 5.97 -9.33 -17.63
C ARG A 164 5.75 -7.96 -18.27
N GLU A 165 4.49 -7.61 -18.48
CA GLU A 165 4.12 -6.29 -18.98
C GLU A 165 4.15 -5.26 -17.84
N VAL A 166 5.06 -4.29 -17.94
CA VAL A 166 5.26 -3.25 -16.92
C VAL A 166 5.25 -1.87 -17.59
N TYR A 167 4.42 -0.96 -17.09
CA TYR A 167 4.41 0.45 -17.48
C TYR A 167 4.98 1.31 -16.36
N MET A 168 6.04 2.06 -16.66
CA MET A 168 6.61 3.04 -15.73
C MET A 168 6.14 4.43 -16.10
N ILE A 169 5.23 5.00 -15.31
CA ILE A 169 4.58 6.27 -15.61
C ILE A 169 5.15 7.36 -14.71
N HIS A 170 5.78 8.36 -15.32
CA HIS A 170 6.30 9.50 -14.58
C HIS A 170 5.16 10.39 -14.07
N SER A 171 5.18 10.72 -12.77
CA SER A 171 4.28 11.75 -12.23
C SER A 171 4.80 12.38 -10.94
N ASP A 172 4.55 13.69 -10.80
CA ASP A 172 4.89 14.47 -9.62
C ASP A 172 3.69 14.66 -8.66
N LEU A 173 2.71 13.75 -8.69
CA LEU A 173 1.49 13.82 -7.89
C LEU A 173 1.72 13.88 -6.36
N GLU A 174 2.80 13.30 -5.83
CA GLU A 174 3.13 13.38 -4.39
C GLU A 174 3.44 14.82 -3.93
N TYR A 175 3.78 15.71 -4.86
CA TYR A 175 4.07 17.12 -4.57
C TYR A 175 2.80 17.97 -4.45
N LEU A 176 1.61 17.41 -4.68
CA LEU A 176 0.35 18.08 -4.33
C LEU A 176 0.18 18.21 -2.81
N ARG A 177 0.90 17.42 -2.00
CA ARG A 177 0.81 17.42 -0.53
C ARG A 177 2.11 17.90 0.12
N SER A 178 1.99 18.61 1.23
CA SER A 178 3.08 18.88 2.20
C SER A 178 2.72 18.28 3.55
N PRO A 179 3.62 17.54 4.23
CA PRO A 179 4.89 17.04 3.70
C PRO A 179 4.66 16.14 2.47
N ILE A 180 5.69 15.96 1.65
CA ILE A 180 5.61 15.18 0.39
C ILE A 180 5.01 13.79 0.67
N GLY A 181 4.07 13.38 -0.18
CA GLY A 181 3.45 12.06 -0.14
C GLY A 181 2.10 12.07 -0.83
N PHE A 182 1.41 10.93 -0.82
CA PHE A 182 0.13 10.83 -1.49
C PHE A 182 -0.98 11.64 -0.78
N PRO A 183 -1.84 12.37 -1.52
CA PRO A 183 -3.03 13.00 -0.95
C PRO A 183 -3.97 12.00 -0.26
N VAL A 184 -4.11 10.81 -0.82
CA VAL A 184 -4.79 9.63 -0.25
C VAL A 184 -3.99 8.37 -0.59
N ASP A 185 -4.13 7.31 0.20
CA ASP A 185 -3.32 6.10 0.07
C ASP A 185 -3.48 5.36 -1.27
N VAL A 186 -4.66 5.41 -1.89
CA VAL A 186 -4.92 4.82 -3.22
C VAL A 186 -4.40 5.67 -4.38
N ALA A 187 -3.94 6.91 -4.16
CA ALA A 187 -3.50 7.80 -5.24
C ALA A 187 -2.25 7.29 -5.98
N ASN A 188 -1.52 6.33 -5.41
CA ASN A 188 -0.41 5.67 -6.09
C ASN A 188 -0.86 4.89 -7.33
N SER A 189 -2.15 4.51 -7.43
CA SER A 189 -2.71 3.84 -8.60
C SER A 189 -3.23 4.79 -9.68
N ALA A 190 -3.12 6.11 -9.50
CA ALA A 190 -3.59 7.08 -10.50
C ALA A 190 -3.06 6.78 -11.92
N PRO A 191 -1.78 6.40 -12.13
CA PRO A 191 -1.34 5.94 -13.43
C PRO A 191 -2.10 4.72 -13.96
N ALA A 192 -2.38 3.71 -13.12
CA ALA A 192 -3.13 2.53 -13.54
C ALA A 192 -4.57 2.89 -13.93
N VAL A 193 -5.21 3.79 -13.18
CA VAL A 193 -6.55 4.30 -13.50
C VAL A 193 -6.58 5.03 -14.85
N LEU A 194 -5.59 5.88 -15.13
CA LEU A 194 -5.49 6.61 -16.40
C LEU A 194 -5.27 5.69 -17.61
N LEU A 195 -4.65 4.52 -17.39
CA LEU A 195 -4.39 3.53 -18.45
C LEU A 195 -5.51 2.50 -18.59
N SER A 196 -6.53 2.52 -17.73
CA SER A 196 -7.52 1.46 -17.64
C SER A 196 -8.26 1.18 -18.94
N GLU A 197 -8.69 2.21 -19.67
CA GLU A 197 -9.39 2.02 -20.94
C GLU A 197 -8.42 1.60 -22.04
N LEU A 198 -7.29 2.33 -22.16
CA LEU A 198 -6.25 2.07 -23.17
C LEU A 198 -5.72 0.63 -23.13
N LEU A 199 -5.56 0.08 -21.92
CA LEU A 199 -5.02 -1.27 -21.69
C LEU A 199 -6.08 -2.29 -21.30
N SER A 200 -7.37 -1.91 -21.36
CA SER A 200 -8.52 -2.76 -21.03
C SER A 200 -8.37 -3.44 -19.66
N PHE A 201 -8.30 -2.65 -18.59
CA PHE A 201 -8.23 -3.17 -17.23
C PHE A 201 -9.61 -3.53 -16.69
N LYS A 202 -9.71 -4.63 -15.96
CA LYS A 202 -10.94 -5.06 -15.26
C LYS A 202 -10.93 -4.79 -13.75
N SER A 203 -9.76 -4.56 -13.17
CA SER A 203 -9.59 -4.31 -11.75
C SER A 203 -8.21 -3.74 -11.47
N ILE A 204 -8.06 -2.98 -10.39
CA ILE A 204 -6.76 -2.48 -9.94
C ILE A 204 -6.39 -3.12 -8.60
N ALA A 205 -5.28 -3.85 -8.60
CA ALA A 205 -4.75 -4.51 -7.43
C ALA A 205 -3.71 -3.68 -6.67
N PHE A 206 -3.54 -4.01 -5.39
CA PHE A 206 -2.62 -3.34 -4.47
C PHE A 206 -1.91 -4.35 -3.58
N GLY A 207 -0.67 -4.04 -3.20
CA GLY A 207 0.08 -4.78 -2.17
C GLY A 207 -0.37 -4.49 -0.74
N THR A 208 -1.67 -4.29 -0.50
CA THR A 208 -2.22 -3.99 0.82
C THR A 208 -2.31 -5.27 1.64
N ILE A 209 -1.47 -5.40 2.67
CA ILE A 209 -1.39 -6.57 3.56
C ILE A 209 -2.32 -6.49 4.78
N SER A 210 -2.44 -7.58 5.53
CA SER A 210 -3.33 -7.72 6.71
C SER A 210 -3.09 -6.66 7.79
N GLU A 211 -1.87 -6.18 7.99
CA GLU A 211 -1.58 -5.08 8.91
C GLU A 211 -2.34 -3.80 8.51
N SER A 212 -2.41 -3.52 7.20
CA SER A 212 -3.09 -2.34 6.66
C SER A 212 -4.60 -2.54 6.54
N ALA A 213 -5.04 -3.69 6.03
CA ALA A 213 -6.44 -4.01 5.88
C ALA A 213 -7.10 -4.26 7.25
N TYR A 214 -6.70 -5.34 7.92
CA TYR A 214 -7.31 -5.84 9.14
C TYR A 214 -6.75 -5.25 10.44
N GLY A 215 -5.78 -4.34 10.35
CA GLY A 215 -5.23 -3.67 11.52
C GLY A 215 -4.35 -4.58 12.39
N LEU A 216 -3.80 -5.66 11.85
CA LEU A 216 -2.87 -6.51 12.60
C LEU A 216 -1.65 -5.70 13.06
N GLY A 217 -1.25 -5.84 14.32
CA GLY A 217 -0.20 -5.03 14.92
C GLY A 217 -0.58 -3.56 15.21
N HIS A 218 -1.82 -3.15 14.94
CA HIS A 218 -2.40 -1.91 15.45
C HIS A 218 -3.20 -2.17 16.73
N LYS A 219 -3.62 -1.08 17.40
CA LYS A 219 -4.34 -1.15 18.68
C LYS A 219 -5.56 -2.09 18.64
N LYS A 220 -6.30 -2.12 17.53
CA LYS A 220 -7.51 -2.95 17.36
C LYS A 220 -7.60 -3.51 15.95
N TYR A 221 -8.20 -4.70 15.85
CA TYR A 221 -8.67 -5.29 14.61
C TYR A 221 -9.60 -4.33 13.86
N ARG A 222 -9.59 -4.43 12.53
CA ARG A 222 -10.48 -3.71 11.62
C ARG A 222 -11.18 -4.68 10.70
N ASP A 223 -12.50 -4.63 10.67
CA ASP A 223 -13.29 -5.30 9.64
C ASP A 223 -13.22 -4.49 8.34
N TYR A 224 -12.15 -4.71 7.57
CA TYR A 224 -11.85 -3.92 6.38
C TYR A 224 -12.95 -3.96 5.30
N PRO A 225 -13.51 -5.12 4.92
CA PRO A 225 -14.57 -5.21 3.91
C PRO A 225 -15.81 -4.36 4.25
N ASN A 226 -16.13 -4.16 5.53
CA ASN A 226 -17.25 -3.33 5.98
C ASN A 226 -16.83 -1.91 6.42
N GLY A 227 -15.52 -1.61 6.37
CA GLY A 227 -14.92 -0.36 6.83
C GLY A 227 -15.14 0.83 5.88
N ASN A 228 -14.97 2.04 6.43
CA ASN A 228 -15.18 3.29 5.70
C ASN A 228 -14.26 3.46 4.49
N HIS A 229 -13.02 2.97 4.58
CA HIS A 229 -12.05 3.04 3.48
C HIS A 229 -12.52 2.25 2.27
N TYR A 230 -12.84 0.95 2.45
CA TYR A 230 -13.35 0.11 1.37
C TYR A 230 -14.72 0.58 0.87
N ARG A 231 -15.60 1.05 1.76
CA ARG A 231 -16.88 1.66 1.34
C ARG A 231 -16.65 2.88 0.43
N THR A 232 -15.69 3.72 0.75
CA THR A 232 -15.39 4.95 0.00
C THR A 232 -14.73 4.61 -1.33
N TRP A 233 -13.54 4.01 -1.29
CA TRP A 233 -12.73 3.76 -2.48
C TRP A 233 -13.22 2.55 -3.27
N GLY A 234 -13.63 1.47 -2.61
CA GLY A 234 -14.20 0.30 -3.28
C GLY A 234 -15.46 0.65 -4.09
N SER A 235 -16.33 1.53 -3.57
CA SER A 235 -17.49 2.01 -4.33
C SER A 235 -17.08 2.85 -5.54
N MET A 236 -16.17 3.82 -5.37
CA MET A 236 -15.75 4.69 -6.47
C MET A 236 -14.98 3.92 -7.57
N PHE A 237 -14.04 3.05 -7.21
CA PHE A 237 -13.34 2.20 -8.19
C PHE A 237 -14.33 1.26 -8.92
N LYS A 238 -15.30 0.68 -8.20
CA LYS A 238 -16.36 -0.13 -8.82
C LYS A 238 -17.27 0.69 -9.75
N GLY A 239 -17.62 1.92 -9.35
CA GLY A 239 -18.41 2.86 -10.15
C GLY A 239 -17.72 3.23 -11.46
N ALA A 240 -16.40 3.39 -11.42
CA ALA A 240 -15.55 3.63 -12.58
C ALA A 240 -15.29 2.36 -13.42
N GLY A 241 -15.90 1.21 -13.08
CA GLY A 241 -15.76 -0.04 -13.85
C GLY A 241 -14.43 -0.79 -13.63
N ILE A 242 -13.61 -0.35 -12.68
CA ILE A 242 -12.28 -0.89 -12.37
C ILE A 242 -12.14 -1.15 -10.85
N PRO A 243 -12.96 -2.05 -10.27
CA PRO A 243 -12.99 -2.32 -8.84
C PRO A 243 -11.61 -2.63 -8.23
N LEU A 244 -11.47 -2.32 -6.94
CA LEU A 244 -10.29 -2.70 -6.16
C LEU A 244 -10.15 -4.22 -6.11
N ASN A 245 -8.91 -4.72 -6.20
CA ASN A 245 -8.58 -6.14 -6.10
C ASN A 245 -7.46 -6.36 -5.07
N LEU A 246 -7.80 -6.64 -3.82
CA LEU A 246 -6.83 -6.63 -2.73
C LEU A 246 -6.27 -8.03 -2.48
N THR A 247 -5.43 -8.50 -3.40
CA THR A 247 -4.98 -9.89 -3.50
C THR A 247 -4.20 -10.40 -2.31
N VAL A 248 -3.47 -9.52 -1.62
CA VAL A 248 -2.67 -9.87 -0.43
C VAL A 248 -3.26 -9.37 0.89
N ALA A 249 -4.51 -8.89 0.90
CA ALA A 249 -5.10 -8.30 2.12
C ALA A 249 -5.30 -9.29 3.27
N GLY A 250 -5.41 -10.59 2.97
CA GLY A 250 -5.43 -11.65 3.99
C GLY A 250 -4.06 -12.19 4.37
N LEU A 251 -2.98 -11.68 3.79
CA LEU A 251 -1.61 -12.10 4.06
C LEU A 251 -0.91 -11.03 4.90
N SER A 252 -0.27 -11.45 6.00
CA SER A 252 0.54 -10.53 6.81
C SER A 252 1.86 -10.20 6.11
N GLU A 253 2.62 -9.25 6.67
CA GLU A 253 3.98 -9.00 6.21
C GLU A 253 4.88 -10.25 6.29
N VAL A 254 4.66 -11.11 7.28
CA VAL A 254 5.39 -12.37 7.43
C VAL A 254 5.07 -13.29 6.26
N ALA A 255 3.78 -13.47 5.94
CA ALA A 255 3.32 -14.31 4.84
C ALA A 255 3.81 -13.80 3.47
N THR A 256 3.70 -12.50 3.19
CA THR A 256 4.20 -11.94 1.92
C THR A 256 5.72 -12.09 1.78
N SER A 257 6.46 -11.94 2.88
CA SER A 257 7.92 -12.14 2.87
C SER A 257 8.27 -13.62 2.65
N LYS A 258 7.52 -14.54 3.27
CA LYS A 258 7.67 -15.99 3.06
C LYS A 258 7.39 -16.38 1.61
N ILE A 259 6.30 -15.91 1.01
CA ILE A 259 5.96 -16.16 -0.40
C ILE A 259 7.13 -15.78 -1.32
N ILE A 260 7.73 -14.62 -1.12
CA ILE A 260 8.86 -14.14 -1.94
C ILE A 260 10.12 -14.99 -1.77
N ILE A 261 10.37 -15.50 -0.55
CA ILE A 261 11.50 -16.39 -0.27
C ILE A 261 11.28 -17.73 -0.95
N ASP A 262 10.11 -18.34 -0.75
CA ASP A 262 9.77 -19.67 -1.24
C ASP A 262 9.64 -19.70 -2.78
N ALA A 263 9.13 -18.61 -3.38
CA ALA A 263 9.07 -18.46 -4.84
C ALA A 263 10.42 -18.08 -5.48
N GLY A 264 11.48 -17.89 -4.71
CA GLY A 264 12.80 -17.50 -5.24
C GLY A 264 12.86 -16.08 -5.81
N LEU A 265 11.91 -15.21 -5.45
CA LEU A 265 11.78 -13.84 -5.98
C LEU A 265 12.48 -12.78 -5.12
N SER A 266 13.27 -13.19 -4.14
CA SER A 266 13.94 -12.27 -3.19
C SER A 266 14.79 -11.20 -3.89
N ASN A 267 15.53 -11.60 -4.93
CA ASN A 267 16.38 -10.68 -5.72
C ASN A 267 15.59 -9.75 -6.65
N LEU A 268 14.27 -9.97 -6.78
CA LEU A 268 13.35 -9.18 -7.60
C LEU A 268 12.45 -8.28 -6.76
N SER A 269 12.79 -8.07 -5.48
CA SER A 269 12.01 -7.23 -4.58
C SER A 269 12.89 -6.46 -3.61
N GLN A 270 12.50 -5.23 -3.26
CA GLN A 270 13.19 -4.47 -2.23
C GLN A 270 12.22 -3.51 -1.52
N SER A 271 12.00 -3.72 -0.21
CA SER A 271 11.15 -2.82 0.59
C SER A 271 11.79 -1.45 0.87
N CYS A 272 13.13 -1.37 0.83
CA CYS A 272 13.85 -0.13 1.07
C CYS A 272 13.84 0.77 -0.17
N ILE A 273 13.27 1.95 -0.02
CA ILE A 273 13.19 2.96 -1.09
C ILE A 273 14.32 3.98 -1.03
N ARG A 274 15.32 3.79 -0.16
CA ARG A 274 16.42 4.75 0.08
C ARG A 274 17.80 4.20 -0.31
N GLY A 275 17.86 2.92 -0.68
CA GLY A 275 19.08 2.22 -1.05
C GLY A 275 19.08 1.85 -2.53
N LYS A 276 20.21 1.31 -2.98
CA LYS A 276 20.37 0.77 -4.33
C LYS A 276 19.84 -0.66 -4.41
N ILE A 277 19.66 -1.19 -5.61
CA ILE A 277 19.26 -2.60 -5.78
C ILE A 277 20.27 -3.52 -5.07
N GLY A 278 19.79 -4.42 -4.21
CA GLY A 278 20.65 -5.32 -3.43
C GLY A 278 21.40 -4.66 -2.26
N GLU A 279 21.39 -3.33 -2.18
CA GLU A 279 22.06 -2.55 -1.14
C GLU A 279 21.04 -1.63 -0.44
N PRO A 280 20.15 -2.18 0.41
CA PRO A 280 19.22 -1.37 1.17
C PRO A 280 19.99 -0.41 2.08
N CYS A 281 19.41 0.75 2.43
CA CYS A 281 20.14 1.77 3.17
C CYS A 281 20.62 1.38 4.58
N ARG A 282 20.07 0.29 5.16
CA ARG A 282 20.36 -0.21 6.52
C ARG A 282 20.27 0.87 7.62
N ASN A 283 19.50 1.94 7.38
CA ASN A 283 19.40 3.09 8.28
C ASN A 283 17.97 3.65 8.36
N CYS A 284 16.97 2.78 8.21
CA CYS A 284 15.55 3.14 8.32
C CYS A 284 14.75 2.06 9.04
N TRP A 285 13.52 2.39 9.47
CA TRP A 285 12.66 1.45 10.20
C TRP A 285 12.35 0.19 9.41
N LYS A 286 12.11 0.34 8.10
CA LYS A 286 11.83 -0.79 7.23
C LYS A 286 13.02 -1.74 7.18
N CYS A 287 14.25 -1.23 7.08
CA CYS A 287 15.46 -2.07 7.05
C CYS A 287 15.62 -2.83 8.37
N PHE A 288 15.49 -2.15 9.52
CA PHE A 288 15.58 -2.78 10.85
C PHE A 288 14.68 -4.03 10.92
N ARG A 289 13.40 -3.86 10.63
CA ARG A 289 12.42 -4.94 10.75
C ARG A 289 12.52 -5.99 9.64
N LYS A 290 12.67 -5.57 8.37
CA LYS A 290 12.67 -6.50 7.22
C LYS A 290 13.93 -7.35 7.15
N ILE A 291 15.10 -6.82 7.55
CA ILE A 291 16.34 -7.61 7.56
C ILE A 291 16.26 -8.69 8.65
N LEU A 292 15.78 -8.33 9.85
CA LEU A 292 15.59 -9.31 10.93
C LEU A 292 14.52 -10.35 10.55
N LEU A 293 13.43 -9.92 9.90
CA LEU A 293 12.39 -10.83 9.39
C LEU A 293 12.93 -11.82 8.35
N ASP A 294 13.63 -11.33 7.33
CA ASP A 294 14.23 -12.18 6.29
C ASP A 294 15.22 -13.19 6.91
N THR A 295 16.01 -12.75 7.89
CA THR A 295 16.96 -13.63 8.61
C THR A 295 16.22 -14.80 9.29
N VAL A 296 15.15 -14.52 10.05
CA VAL A 296 14.42 -15.59 10.76
C VAL A 296 13.64 -16.49 9.81
N LEU A 297 13.05 -15.96 8.74
CA LEU A 297 12.31 -16.75 7.76
C LEU A 297 13.21 -17.72 6.98
N ARG A 298 14.47 -17.35 6.74
CA ARG A 298 15.47 -18.24 6.13
C ARG A 298 16.06 -19.26 7.12
N GLY A 299 15.61 -19.27 8.38
CA GLY A 299 16.17 -20.13 9.43
C GLY A 299 17.58 -19.72 9.86
N ASN A 300 18.06 -18.54 9.48
CA ASN A 300 19.37 -18.05 9.86
C ASN A 300 19.35 -17.50 11.29
N LYS A 301 20.48 -17.61 11.99
CA LYS A 301 20.65 -16.98 13.31
C LYS A 301 20.89 -15.49 13.14
N ILE A 302 20.15 -14.67 13.89
CA ILE A 302 20.46 -13.25 14.05
C ILE A 302 21.69 -13.15 14.96
N THR A 303 22.77 -12.55 14.49
CA THR A 303 24.03 -12.42 15.23
C THR A 303 24.06 -11.14 16.07
N ASP A 304 24.82 -11.14 17.16
CA ASP A 304 25.00 -9.97 18.02
C ASP A 304 25.53 -8.78 17.22
N LYS A 305 26.50 -8.99 16.32
CA LYS A 305 27.01 -7.94 15.43
C LYS A 305 25.91 -7.26 14.61
N VAL A 306 24.97 -8.04 14.06
CA VAL A 306 23.85 -7.47 13.29
C VAL A 306 22.94 -6.68 14.22
N LEU A 307 22.68 -7.17 15.43
CA LEU A 307 21.84 -6.48 16.41
C LEU A 307 22.48 -5.17 16.88
N ASP A 308 23.78 -5.17 17.18
CA ASP A 308 24.55 -3.98 17.53
C ASP A 308 24.40 -2.91 16.44
N GLU A 309 24.58 -3.28 15.17
CA GLU A 309 24.37 -2.38 14.03
C GLU A 309 22.91 -1.88 13.96
N MET A 310 21.94 -2.78 14.07
CA MET A 310 20.51 -2.46 13.93
C MET A 310 19.99 -1.54 15.04
N PHE A 311 20.44 -1.74 16.29
CA PHE A 311 20.05 -0.92 17.42
C PHE A 311 20.71 0.48 17.44
N THR A 312 21.65 0.77 16.53
CA THR A 312 22.18 2.13 16.33
C THR A 312 21.33 3.00 15.39
N ILE A 313 20.36 2.40 14.68
CA ILE A 313 19.54 3.10 13.69
C ILE A 313 18.58 4.07 14.39
N LYS A 314 18.84 5.38 14.28
CA LYS A 314 18.05 6.44 14.94
C LYS A 314 16.54 6.36 14.64
N GLU A 315 16.17 6.09 13.39
CA GLU A 315 14.76 5.93 13.01
C GLU A 315 14.13 4.70 13.66
N ALA A 316 14.89 3.61 13.83
CA ALA A 316 14.39 2.43 14.52
C ALA A 316 14.22 2.68 16.01
N ILE A 317 15.21 3.31 16.65
CA ILE A 317 15.11 3.76 18.05
C ILE A 317 13.85 4.61 18.26
N HIS A 318 13.57 5.57 17.36
CA HIS A 318 12.38 6.41 17.43
C HIS A 318 11.08 5.58 17.47
N HIS A 319 10.93 4.62 16.55
CA HIS A 319 9.74 3.76 16.51
C HIS A 319 9.67 2.75 17.66
N LEU A 320 10.81 2.25 18.13
CA LEU A 320 10.86 1.35 19.30
C LEU A 320 10.43 2.05 20.61
N LYS A 321 10.53 3.39 20.66
CA LYS A 321 10.05 4.23 21.76
C LYS A 321 8.53 4.49 21.69
N GLU A 322 7.86 4.17 20.58
CA GLU A 322 6.40 4.35 20.44
C GLU A 322 5.60 3.34 21.30
N PHE A 323 4.34 3.69 21.57
CA PHE A 323 3.44 2.87 22.39
C PHE A 323 2.00 2.95 21.85
N PRO A 324 1.53 1.94 21.08
CA PRO A 324 2.23 0.70 20.67
C PRO A 324 3.37 0.94 19.67
N ILE A 325 4.25 -0.05 19.50
CA ILE A 325 5.29 0.01 18.45
C ILE A 325 4.64 -0.24 17.08
N LYS A 326 5.06 0.50 16.06
CA LYS A 326 4.59 0.31 14.68
C LYS A 326 4.96 -1.08 14.14
N HIS A 327 3.99 -1.90 13.72
CA HIS A 327 4.19 -3.32 13.32
C HIS A 327 4.72 -4.20 14.47
N GLU A 328 4.19 -4.00 15.68
CA GLU A 328 4.59 -4.79 16.85
C GLU A 328 4.39 -6.29 16.64
N ASN A 329 3.33 -6.72 15.93
CA ASN A 329 3.08 -8.12 15.59
C ASN A 329 4.25 -8.79 14.84
N VAL A 330 4.87 -8.08 13.90
CA VAL A 330 6.03 -8.57 13.14
C VAL A 330 7.26 -8.68 14.05
N LEU A 331 7.46 -7.73 14.96
CA LEU A 331 8.54 -7.80 15.94
C LEU A 331 8.33 -8.94 16.95
N THR A 332 7.09 -9.16 17.38
CA THR A 332 6.71 -10.31 18.21
C THR A 332 7.07 -11.61 17.49
N TYR A 333 6.72 -11.74 16.21
CA TYR A 333 7.11 -12.90 15.40
C TYR A 333 8.64 -13.08 15.35
N ILE A 334 9.39 -12.03 14.98
CA ILE A 334 10.86 -12.08 14.88
C ILE A 334 11.49 -12.49 16.22
N THR A 335 11.09 -11.83 17.30
CA THR A 335 11.66 -12.07 18.63
C THR A 335 11.25 -13.41 19.23
N SER A 336 10.10 -13.97 18.83
CA SER A 336 9.70 -15.34 19.21
C SER A 336 10.66 -16.41 18.67
N LYS A 337 11.33 -16.14 17.53
CA LYS A 337 12.31 -17.03 16.91
C LYS A 337 13.75 -16.75 17.37
N TYR A 338 13.96 -15.70 18.17
CA TYR A 338 15.27 -15.33 18.67
C TYR A 338 15.61 -16.10 19.97
N ASN A 339 16.74 -16.83 19.95
CA ASN A 339 17.22 -17.67 21.04
C ASN A 339 18.64 -17.30 21.53
N GLY A 340 19.11 -16.09 21.21
CA GLY A 340 20.42 -15.60 21.65
C GLY A 340 20.34 -14.76 22.93
N ASP A 341 21.49 -14.24 23.36
CA ASP A 341 21.63 -13.53 24.64
C ASP A 341 21.81 -12.00 24.52
N HIS A 342 21.83 -11.45 23.30
CA HIS A 342 21.92 -10.00 23.08
C HIS A 342 20.91 -9.19 23.93
N PHE A 343 21.46 -8.32 24.77
CA PHE A 343 20.74 -7.62 25.83
C PHE A 343 19.52 -6.83 25.31
N LEU A 344 19.70 -5.94 24.34
CA LEU A 344 18.59 -5.12 23.81
C LEU A 344 17.53 -5.95 23.07
N MET A 345 17.93 -7.06 22.45
CA MET A 345 16.99 -7.93 21.72
C MET A 345 16.13 -8.71 22.70
N ASN A 346 16.69 -9.10 23.85
CA ASN A 346 15.95 -9.74 24.93
C ASN A 346 15.01 -8.75 25.65
N LEU A 347 15.40 -7.49 25.83
CA LEU A 347 14.47 -6.44 26.27
C LEU A 347 13.33 -6.23 25.27
N LEU A 348 13.66 -6.15 23.98
CA LEU A 348 12.66 -6.02 22.92
C LEU A 348 11.71 -7.22 22.93
N LYS A 349 12.24 -8.46 23.01
CA LYS A 349 11.45 -9.70 23.06
C LYS A 349 10.40 -9.67 24.16
N LYS A 350 10.79 -9.31 25.38
CA LYS A 350 9.85 -9.13 26.50
C LYS A 350 8.85 -8.02 26.22
N ARG A 351 9.33 -6.87 25.74
CA ARG A 351 8.48 -5.71 25.40
C ARG A 351 7.45 -6.03 24.33
N VAL A 352 7.74 -6.84 23.32
CA VAL A 352 6.76 -7.21 22.29
C VAL A 352 6.09 -8.56 22.57
N ARG A 353 6.35 -9.16 23.74
CA ARG A 353 5.82 -10.45 24.19
C ARG A 353 6.17 -11.62 23.26
N GLY A 354 7.32 -11.57 22.57
CA GLY A 354 7.79 -12.67 21.73
C GLY A 354 8.13 -13.93 22.52
N ASP A 355 8.34 -13.81 23.83
CA ASP A 355 8.50 -14.93 24.77
C ASP A 355 7.16 -15.54 25.25
N LYS A 356 6.03 -14.83 25.08
CA LYS A 356 4.71 -15.26 25.56
C LYS A 356 3.73 -15.60 24.42
N LEU A 357 3.78 -14.88 23.31
CA LEU A 357 2.84 -15.01 22.19
C LEU A 357 3.41 -15.88 21.07
N GLN A 358 2.56 -16.79 20.57
CA GLN A 358 2.83 -17.58 19.38
C GLN A 358 2.08 -16.96 18.20
N LEU A 359 2.83 -16.32 17.29
CA LEU A 359 2.29 -15.66 16.11
C LEU A 359 2.68 -16.38 14.80
N SER A 360 2.94 -17.69 14.83
CA SER A 360 3.23 -18.48 13.62
C SER A 360 2.10 -18.40 12.60
N TRP A 361 0.86 -18.16 13.05
CA TRP A 361 -0.27 -17.93 12.17
C TRP A 361 -0.15 -16.69 11.27
N LEU A 362 0.80 -15.78 11.53
CA LEU A 362 1.11 -14.70 10.59
C LEU A 362 1.67 -15.24 9.26
N GLU A 363 2.14 -16.48 9.21
CA GLU A 363 2.55 -17.16 7.98
C GLU A 363 1.36 -17.67 7.15
N CYS A 364 0.16 -17.71 7.72
CA CYS A 364 -1.05 -18.26 7.11
C CYS A 364 -1.92 -17.18 6.46
N TRP A 365 -2.76 -17.59 5.51
CA TRP A 365 -3.73 -16.74 4.85
C TRP A 365 -5.07 -16.66 5.59
N ASN A 366 -5.58 -15.45 5.80
CA ASN A 366 -6.96 -15.22 6.23
C ASN A 366 -7.92 -15.32 5.02
N SER A 367 -8.62 -16.44 4.91
CA SER A 367 -9.56 -16.71 3.82
C SER A 367 -10.79 -15.78 3.79
N GLU A 368 -11.12 -15.08 4.87
CA GLU A 368 -12.18 -14.07 4.87
C GLU A 368 -11.87 -12.91 3.91
N SER A 369 -10.60 -12.68 3.59
CA SER A 369 -10.17 -11.70 2.56
C SER A 369 -10.57 -12.07 1.13
N ALA A 370 -11.01 -13.31 0.89
CA ALA A 370 -11.50 -13.72 -0.43
C ALA A 370 -12.69 -12.85 -0.92
N MET A 371 -13.42 -12.19 0.00
CA MET A 371 -14.56 -11.34 -0.35
C MET A 371 -14.19 -10.00 -1.02
N ILE A 372 -12.92 -9.57 -0.90
CA ILE A 372 -12.39 -8.34 -1.52
C ILE A 372 -11.49 -8.63 -2.73
N LEU A 373 -11.51 -9.87 -3.22
CA LEU A 373 -10.92 -10.27 -4.49
C LEU A 373 -11.89 -10.00 -5.64
N HIS A 374 -11.35 -9.57 -6.78
CA HIS A 374 -12.17 -9.41 -7.98
C HIS A 374 -12.65 -10.79 -8.50
N PRO A 375 -13.95 -10.98 -8.83
CA PRO A 375 -14.49 -12.28 -9.21
C PRO A 375 -13.72 -12.99 -10.32
N SER A 376 -13.22 -12.25 -11.32
CA SER A 376 -12.53 -12.84 -12.48
C SER A 376 -11.17 -13.46 -12.17
N SER A 377 -10.52 -13.06 -11.07
CA SER A 377 -9.19 -13.58 -10.67
C SER A 377 -9.25 -14.30 -9.33
N LYS A 378 -10.42 -14.37 -8.69
CA LYS A 378 -10.58 -14.84 -7.32
C LYS A 378 -10.12 -16.29 -7.16
N GLU A 379 -10.62 -17.18 -8.00
CA GLU A 379 -10.28 -18.61 -7.93
C GLU A 379 -8.78 -18.85 -8.14
N HIS A 380 -8.22 -18.26 -9.21
CA HIS A 380 -6.78 -18.32 -9.48
C HIS A 380 -5.94 -17.83 -8.30
N VAL A 381 -6.26 -16.64 -7.76
CA VAL A 381 -5.52 -16.07 -6.62
C VAL A 381 -5.61 -16.97 -5.38
N ILE A 382 -6.79 -17.50 -5.07
CA ILE A 382 -6.97 -18.42 -3.93
C ILE A 382 -6.12 -19.68 -4.12
N GLN A 383 -6.16 -20.27 -5.31
CA GLN A 383 -5.36 -21.45 -5.61
C GLN A 383 -3.87 -21.16 -5.48
N SER A 384 -3.37 -20.09 -6.09
CA SER A 384 -1.96 -19.68 -6.01
C SER A 384 -1.50 -19.38 -4.58
N ILE A 385 -2.39 -18.85 -3.73
CA ILE A 385 -2.10 -18.66 -2.30
C ILE A 385 -1.94 -20.02 -1.61
N LEU A 386 -2.91 -20.91 -1.77
CA LEU A 386 -2.94 -22.21 -1.07
C LEU A 386 -1.83 -23.18 -1.52
N GLU A 387 -1.23 -22.95 -2.69
CA GLU A 387 -0.02 -23.66 -3.13
C GLU A 387 1.23 -23.28 -2.33
N ILE A 388 1.25 -22.11 -1.67
CA ILE A 388 2.44 -21.54 -1.02
C ILE A 388 2.26 -21.38 0.50
N VAL A 389 1.06 -21.00 0.95
CA VAL A 389 0.78 -20.73 2.37
C VAL A 389 -0.47 -21.46 2.85
N ASP A 390 -0.43 -21.91 4.09
CA ASP A 390 -1.56 -22.56 4.74
C ASP A 390 -2.71 -21.56 4.99
N GLU A 391 -3.94 -22.05 5.00
CA GLU A 391 -5.10 -21.28 5.44
C GLU A 391 -5.15 -21.21 6.98
N MET A 392 -5.49 -20.03 7.54
CA MET A 392 -5.80 -19.91 8.96
C MET A 392 -7.00 -20.79 9.32
N ASP A 393 -6.88 -21.62 10.35
CA ASP A 393 -8.03 -22.35 10.91
C ASP A 393 -9.04 -21.41 11.62
N GLU A 394 -10.20 -21.95 12.00
CA GLU A 394 -11.26 -21.16 12.63
C GLU A 394 -10.81 -20.51 13.95
N LYS A 395 -10.04 -21.24 14.76
CA LYS A 395 -9.50 -20.76 16.03
C LYS A 395 -8.57 -19.57 15.82
N THR A 396 -7.72 -19.65 14.80
CA THR A 396 -6.77 -18.61 14.42
C THR A 396 -7.49 -17.38 13.88
N ARG A 397 -8.50 -17.56 13.02
CA ARG A 397 -9.35 -16.45 12.54
C ARG A 397 -10.07 -15.77 13.70
N LEU A 398 -10.55 -16.52 14.69
CA LEU A 398 -11.15 -15.95 15.89
C LEU A 398 -10.14 -15.14 16.71
N LEU A 399 -8.91 -15.65 16.88
CA LEU A 399 -7.83 -14.93 17.55
C LEU A 399 -7.46 -13.63 16.81
N MET A 400 -7.43 -13.66 15.48
CA MET A 400 -7.20 -12.48 14.64
C MET A 400 -8.32 -11.44 14.81
N ARG A 401 -9.59 -11.86 14.77
CA ARG A 401 -10.76 -10.98 14.94
C ARG A 401 -10.84 -10.35 16.33
N ASN A 402 -10.37 -11.06 17.35
CA ASN A 402 -10.31 -10.58 18.72
C ASN A 402 -9.01 -9.82 19.03
N TRP A 403 -8.20 -9.46 18.03
CA TRP A 403 -6.98 -8.70 18.24
C TRP A 403 -7.29 -7.31 18.82
N ASP A 404 -6.96 -7.12 20.09
CA ASP A 404 -7.03 -5.84 20.81
C ASP A 404 -5.81 -5.72 21.75
N MET A 405 -5.08 -4.61 21.61
CA MET A 405 -3.90 -4.31 22.43
C MET A 405 -4.26 -3.45 23.65
N THR A 406 -5.51 -3.02 23.81
CA THR A 406 -5.92 -2.04 24.84
C THR A 406 -5.57 -2.48 26.25
N GLU A 407 -5.97 -3.68 26.66
CA GLU A 407 -5.66 -4.21 28.01
C GLU A 407 -4.15 -4.28 28.26
N MET A 408 -3.39 -4.71 27.25
CA MET A 408 -1.94 -4.78 27.33
C MET A 408 -1.32 -3.37 27.43
N LEU A 409 -1.81 -2.39 26.68
CA LEU A 409 -1.29 -1.02 26.71
C LEU A 409 -1.59 -0.33 28.04
N GLU A 410 -2.64 -0.74 28.74
CA GLU A 410 -3.02 -0.23 30.06
C GLU A 410 -2.34 -0.99 31.22
N SER A 411 -1.66 -2.10 30.94
CA SER A 411 -0.99 -2.93 31.94
C SER A 411 0.25 -2.24 32.55
N PRO A 412 0.33 -2.11 33.90
CA PRO A 412 1.53 -1.58 34.56
C PRO A 412 2.80 -2.38 34.29
N GLU A 413 2.69 -3.71 34.16
CA GLU A 413 3.82 -4.59 33.80
C GLU A 413 4.37 -4.18 32.42
N TYR A 414 3.47 -3.92 31.48
CA TYR A 414 3.84 -3.62 30.11
C TYR A 414 4.42 -2.21 29.94
N ILE A 415 3.90 -1.24 30.69
CA ILE A 415 4.48 0.11 30.79
C ILE A 415 5.91 0.01 31.34
N LYS A 416 6.15 -0.81 32.36
CA LYS A 416 7.50 -1.03 32.90
C LYS A 416 8.44 -1.65 31.87
N LEU A 417 8.00 -2.63 31.08
CA LEU A 417 8.81 -3.21 30.01
C LEU A 417 9.14 -2.19 28.91
N LYS A 418 8.20 -1.29 28.61
CA LYS A 418 8.43 -0.15 27.70
C LYS A 418 9.51 0.76 28.27
N ASP A 419 9.36 1.23 29.50
CA ASP A 419 10.33 2.16 30.10
C ASP A 419 11.74 1.54 30.21
N GLN A 420 11.83 0.25 30.57
CA GLN A 420 13.09 -0.50 30.61
C GLN A 420 13.80 -0.57 29.25
N LEU A 421 13.06 -0.82 28.16
CA LEU A 421 13.65 -0.79 26.81
C LEU A 421 14.12 0.63 26.46
N ILE A 422 13.29 1.65 26.72
CA ILE A 422 13.60 3.05 26.39
C ILE A 422 14.85 3.55 27.11
N GLU A 423 15.03 3.19 28.39
CA GLU A 423 16.19 3.56 29.20
C GLU A 423 17.53 3.12 28.57
N HIS A 424 17.52 2.01 27.83
CA HIS A 424 18.72 1.43 27.21
C HIS A 424 18.84 1.74 25.71
N LEU A 425 17.83 2.39 25.11
CA LEU A 425 17.89 2.87 23.73
C LEU A 425 18.46 4.30 23.72
N SER A 426 19.79 4.41 23.68
CA SER A 426 20.53 5.67 23.59
C SER A 426 20.42 6.33 22.22
#